data_AF-A0A819YDP2-F1
#
_entry.id   AF-A0A819YDP2-F1
#
_cell.length_a   1.000
_cell.length_b   1.000
_cell.length_c   1.000
_cell.angle_alpha   90.00
_cell.angle_beta   90.00
_cell.angle_gamma   90.00
#
_symmetry.space_group_name_H-M   'P 1'
#
loop_
_entity.id
_entity.type
_entity.pdbx_description
1 polymer ?
#
loop_
_entity_poly.entity_id
_entity_poly.type
_entity_poly.pdbx_seq_one_letter_code
_entity_poly.pdbx_strand_id
1 'polypeptide(L)'
;IGLVGVFSTALVIAVLAQKLLLDRCEKYVHNFVMNIELAKERKIQAANVIKFAFQVWHLKKKNIPESYIGYLQAQRRLFQSTHLLHEIRQKREKLIDNCVDHIDLLAIQRNTSVQIYEVIEPLKTMKVKVDKIEEKLIEMNTNINNTINDIQKTLNILSEKFSK
;
A
#
# COMPACT_ATOMS: atom_id res chain seq x y z
N ILE A 1 -27.18 -36.94 8.97
CA ILE A 1 -27.42 -35.50 9.29
C ILE A 1 -26.12 -34.70 9.44
N GLY A 2 -24.99 -35.32 9.81
CA GLY A 2 -23.76 -34.58 10.23
C GLY A 2 -22.87 -33.91 9.17
N LEU A 3 -22.90 -34.29 7.88
CA LEU A 3 -21.97 -33.71 6.89
C LEU A 3 -22.57 -32.49 6.15
N VAL A 4 -23.75 -32.67 5.54
CA VAL A 4 -24.43 -31.62 4.73
C VAL A 4 -24.82 -30.41 5.59
N GLY A 5 -25.17 -30.63 6.86
CA GLY A 5 -25.45 -29.54 7.80
C GLY A 5 -24.23 -28.68 8.10
N VAL A 6 -23.03 -29.28 8.20
CA VAL A 6 -21.78 -28.55 8.45
C VAL A 6 -21.37 -27.74 7.22
N PHE A 7 -21.50 -28.30 6.01
CA PHE A 7 -21.21 -27.56 4.77
C PHE A 7 -22.15 -26.38 4.56
N SER A 8 -23.44 -26.52 4.87
CA SER A 8 -24.41 -25.43 4.79
C SER A 8 -24.05 -24.29 5.75
N THR A 9 -23.75 -24.61 7.02
CA THR A 9 -23.36 -23.61 8.01
C THR A 9 -22.03 -22.94 7.67
N ALA A 10 -21.04 -23.70 7.18
CA ALA A 10 -19.75 -23.16 6.75
C ALA A 10 -19.92 -22.19 5.57
N LEU A 11 -20.78 -22.51 4.60
CA LEU A 11 -21.05 -21.66 3.45
C LEU A 11 -21.76 -20.36 3.87
N VAL A 12 -22.73 -20.44 4.78
CA VAL A 12 -23.42 -19.26 5.33
C VAL A 12 -22.44 -18.36 6.08
N ILE A 13 -21.58 -18.93 6.95
CA ILE A 13 -20.56 -18.16 7.68
C ILE A 13 -19.58 -17.49 6.70
N ALA A 14 -19.15 -18.20 5.65
CA ALA A 14 -18.24 -17.64 4.65
C ALA A 14 -18.86 -16.46 3.90
N VAL A 15 -20.13 -16.57 3.49
CA VAL A 15 -20.85 -15.49 2.79
C VAL A 15 -21.11 -14.31 3.73
N LEU A 16 -21.50 -14.57 4.99
CA LEU A 16 -21.67 -13.52 5.99
C LEU A 16 -20.36 -12.79 6.29
N ALA A 17 -19.24 -13.52 6.41
CA ALA A 17 -17.93 -12.93 6.60
C ALA A 17 -17.57 -11.99 5.42
N GLN A 18 -17.86 -12.38 4.18
CA GLN A 18 -17.66 -11.50 3.01
C GLN A 18 -18.55 -10.25 3.03
N LYS A 19 -19.78 -10.33 3.54
CA LYS A 19 -20.69 -9.18 3.65
C LYS A 19 -20.35 -8.27 4.84
N LEU A 20 -19.68 -8.79 5.87
CA LEU A 20 -19.21 -8.05 7.04
C LEU A 20 -17.82 -7.43 6.84
N LEU A 21 -17.09 -7.84 5.80
CA LEU A 21 -15.88 -7.15 5.38
C LEU A 21 -16.29 -5.79 4.83
N LEU A 22 -15.95 -4.74 5.58
CA LEU A 22 -16.17 -3.36 5.19
C LEU A 22 -15.51 -3.11 3.82
N ASP A 23 -16.27 -2.56 2.87
CA ASP A 23 -15.70 -2.19 1.58
C ASP A 23 -14.62 -1.11 1.78
N ARG A 24 -13.68 -1.03 0.85
CA ARG A 24 -12.56 -0.08 0.91
C ARG A 24 -13.08 1.36 1.14
N CYS A 25 -14.16 1.75 0.47
CA CYS A 25 -14.80 3.06 0.63
C CYS A 25 -15.37 3.28 2.04
N GLU A 26 -16.05 2.29 2.60
CA GLU A 26 -16.60 2.36 3.96
C GLU A 26 -15.49 2.46 5.02
N LYS A 27 -14.36 1.76 4.82
CA LYS A 27 -13.18 1.86 5.69
C LYS A 27 -12.57 3.26 5.67
N TYR A 28 -12.49 3.91 4.50
CA TYR A 28 -12.03 5.30 4.40
C TYR A 28 -12.94 6.26 5.16
N VAL A 29 -14.26 6.11 5.00
CA VAL A 29 -15.23 6.93 5.74
C VAL A 29 -15.14 6.67 7.24
N HIS A 30 -15.01 5.42 7.66
CA HIS A 30 -14.87 5.06 9.07
C HIS A 30 -13.60 5.68 9.69
N ASN A 31 -12.45 5.55 9.02
CA ASN A 31 -11.20 6.17 9.47
C ASN A 31 -11.29 7.70 9.51
N PHE A 32 -11.99 8.31 8.54
CA PHE A 32 -12.23 9.75 8.53
C PHE A 32 -13.08 10.20 9.73
N VAL A 33 -14.19 9.50 9.99
CA VAL A 33 -15.06 9.78 11.14
C VAL A 33 -14.31 9.62 12.45
N MET A 34 -13.56 8.53 12.62
CA MET A 34 -12.75 8.27 13.81
C MET A 34 -11.67 9.34 14.02
N ASN A 35 -11.03 9.81 12.95
CA ASN A 35 -10.04 10.89 13.02
C ASN A 35 -10.66 12.21 13.50
N ILE A 36 -11.88 12.53 13.05
CA ILE A 36 -12.61 13.73 13.50
C ILE A 36 -12.97 13.60 14.98
N GLU A 37 -13.45 12.43 15.40
CA GLU A 37 -13.84 12.17 16.78
C GLU A 37 -12.65 12.33 17.74
N LEU A 38 -11.53 11.65 17.47
CA LEU A 38 -10.33 11.78 18.30
C LEU A 38 -9.76 13.20 18.30
N ALA A 39 -9.89 13.95 17.20
CA ALA A 39 -9.46 15.35 17.15
C ALA A 39 -10.33 16.24 18.04
N LYS A 40 -11.65 16.00 18.11
CA LYS A 40 -12.56 16.70 19.02
C LYS A 40 -12.25 16.34 20.47
N GLU A 41 -12.14 15.05 20.79
CA GLU A 41 -11.81 14.60 22.14
C GLU A 41 -10.47 15.15 22.63
N ARG A 42 -9.44 15.18 21.77
CA ARG A 42 -8.13 15.78 22.11
C ARG A 42 -8.27 17.23 22.55
N LYS A 43 -9.05 18.03 21.81
CA LYS A 43 -9.27 19.45 22.14
C LYS A 43 -9.97 19.60 23.49
N ILE A 44 -10.99 18.77 23.74
CA ILE A 44 -11.72 18.75 25.01
C ILE A 44 -10.79 18.39 26.18
N GLN A 45 -10.02 17.31 26.05
CA GLN A 45 -9.12 16.87 27.12
C GLN A 45 -7.96 17.85 27.33
N ALA A 46 -7.40 18.45 26.27
CA ALA A 46 -6.39 19.49 26.40
C ALA A 46 -6.93 20.71 27.17
N ALA A 47 -8.16 21.14 26.89
CA ALA A 47 -8.82 22.21 27.64
C ALA A 47 -9.02 21.83 29.11
N ASN A 48 -9.43 20.58 29.40
CA ASN A 48 -9.56 20.06 30.75
C ASN A 48 -8.23 20.05 31.51
N VAL A 49 -7.14 19.63 30.87
CA VAL A 49 -5.79 19.67 31.47
C VAL A 49 -5.43 21.09 31.89
N ILE A 50 -5.62 22.09 31.02
CA ILE A 50 -5.34 23.49 31.35
C ILE A 50 -6.22 23.97 32.51
N LYS A 51 -7.52 23.68 32.44
CA LYS A 51 -8.50 24.05 33.48
C LYS A 51 -8.12 23.51 34.85
N PHE A 52 -7.84 22.20 34.93
CA PHE A 52 -7.49 21.57 36.21
C PHE A 52 -6.08 21.93 36.68
N ALA A 53 -5.13 22.16 35.78
CA ALA A 53 -3.80 22.65 36.14
C ALA A 53 -3.87 24.04 36.78
N PHE A 54 -4.66 24.94 36.19
CA PHE A 54 -4.92 26.26 36.76
C PHE A 54 -5.61 26.15 38.13
N GLN A 55 -6.63 25.29 38.24
CA GLN A 55 -7.34 25.08 39.50
C GLN A 55 -6.41 24.54 40.61
N VAL A 56 -5.54 23.57 40.29
CA VAL A 56 -4.52 23.03 41.21
C VAL A 56 -3.58 24.14 41.68
N TRP A 57 -3.05 24.95 40.76
CA TRP A 57 -2.17 26.08 41.08
C TRP A 57 -2.86 27.10 41.99
N HIS A 58 -4.08 27.50 41.64
CA HIS A 58 -4.84 28.49 42.39
C HIS A 58 -5.18 28.02 43.81
N LEU A 59 -5.61 26.77 43.98
CA LEU A 59 -5.92 26.21 45.29
C LEU A 59 -4.65 26.04 46.16
N LYS A 60 -3.53 25.66 45.54
CA LYS A 60 -2.23 25.61 46.22
C LYS A 60 -1.78 26.99 46.69
N LYS A 61 -2.03 28.04 45.90
CA LYS A 61 -1.67 29.43 46.24
C LYS A 61 -2.52 30.02 47.36
N LYS A 62 -3.82 29.67 47.45
CA LYS A 62 -4.71 30.17 48.51
C LYS A 62 -4.37 29.63 49.91
N ASN A 63 -3.74 28.46 50.02
CA ASN A 63 -3.23 27.87 51.25
C ASN A 63 -4.25 27.79 52.42
N ILE A 64 -5.53 27.59 52.09
CA ILE A 64 -6.63 27.44 53.05
C ILE A 64 -6.79 25.95 53.40
N PRO A 65 -6.75 25.54 54.68
CA PRO A 65 -6.78 24.12 55.08
C PRO A 65 -8.07 23.40 54.67
N GLU A 66 -9.21 24.10 54.71
CA GLU A 66 -10.52 23.57 54.29
C GLU A 66 -10.62 23.30 52.78
N SER A 67 -9.69 23.87 52.00
CA SER A 67 -9.60 23.68 50.55
C SER A 67 -8.80 22.44 50.13
N TYR A 68 -8.26 21.66 51.08
CA TYR A 68 -7.42 20.49 50.77
C TYR A 68 -8.15 19.40 49.98
N ILE A 69 -9.43 19.16 50.30
CA ILE A 69 -10.27 18.19 49.57
C ILE A 69 -10.48 18.66 48.12
N GLY A 70 -10.74 19.95 47.90
CA GLY A 70 -10.88 20.53 46.56
C GLY A 70 -9.59 20.45 45.75
N TYR A 71 -8.43 20.62 46.40
CA TYR A 71 -7.11 20.46 45.78
C TYR A 71 -6.90 19.01 45.30
N LEU A 72 -7.17 18.02 46.14
CA LEU A 72 -7.03 16.61 45.76
C LEU A 72 -7.97 16.22 44.61
N GLN A 73 -9.20 16.72 44.61
CA GLN A 73 -10.14 16.48 43.51
C GLN A 73 -9.65 17.10 42.19
N ALA A 74 -9.17 18.34 42.22
CA ALA A 74 -8.61 19.00 41.04
C ALA A 74 -7.35 18.27 40.53
N GLN A 75 -6.48 17.82 41.43
CA GLN A 75 -5.29 17.05 41.10
C GLN A 75 -5.63 15.69 40.47
N ARG A 76 -6.60 14.96 41.02
CA ARG A 76 -7.08 13.70 40.43
C ARG A 76 -7.63 13.91 39.03
N ARG A 77 -8.48 14.93 38.83
CA ARG A 77 -9.06 15.26 37.52
C ARG A 77 -8.00 15.70 36.52
N LEU A 78 -6.96 16.41 36.97
CA LEU A 78 -5.80 16.73 36.15
C LEU A 78 -5.10 15.47 35.65
N PHE A 79 -4.76 14.54 36.54
CA PHE A 79 -4.10 13.29 36.18
C PHE A 79 -4.96 12.41 35.25
N GLN A 80 -6.26 12.35 35.50
CA GLN A 80 -7.21 11.66 34.62
C GLN A 80 -7.21 12.30 33.22
N SER A 81 -7.28 13.62 33.12
CA SER A 81 -7.29 14.33 31.83
C SER A 81 -5.97 14.14 31.07
N THR A 82 -4.83 14.16 31.77
CA THR A 82 -3.53 13.86 31.14
C THR A 82 -3.45 12.42 30.65
N HIS A 83 -3.94 11.45 31.43
CA HIS A 83 -3.99 10.05 31.01
C HIS A 83 -4.85 9.87 29.76
N LEU A 84 -6.06 10.43 29.75
CA LEU A 84 -6.95 10.40 28.59
C LEU A 84 -6.32 11.05 27.36
N LEU A 85 -5.57 12.15 27.54
CA LEU A 85 -4.86 12.80 26.45
C LEU A 85 -3.78 11.88 25.83
N HIS A 86 -3.06 11.12 26.66
CA HIS A 86 -2.10 10.11 26.19
C HIS A 86 -2.78 8.94 25.47
N GLU A 87 -3.91 8.46 26.00
CA GLU A 87 -4.69 7.40 25.36
C GLU A 87 -5.22 7.83 23.98
N ILE A 88 -5.76 9.05 23.88
CA ILE A 88 -6.21 9.65 22.61
C ILE A 88 -5.04 9.79 21.64
N ARG A 89 -3.83 10.12 22.13
CA ARG A 89 -2.63 10.17 21.29
C ARG A 89 -2.28 8.78 20.74
N GLN A 90 -2.25 7.76 21.57
CA GLN A 90 -1.96 6.39 21.14
C GLN A 90 -3.01 5.85 20.16
N LYS A 91 -4.30 6.13 20.41
CA LYS A 91 -5.38 5.78 19.46
C LYS A 91 -5.18 6.46 18.11
N ARG A 92 -4.74 7.73 18.10
CA ARG A 92 -4.44 8.45 16.87
C ARG A 92 -3.24 7.85 16.12
N GLU A 93 -2.17 7.50 16.82
CA GLU A 93 -0.98 6.86 16.22
C GLU A 93 -1.38 5.54 15.52
N LYS A 94 -2.15 4.69 16.20
CA LYS A 94 -2.68 3.43 15.61
C LYS A 94 -3.54 3.64 14.37
N LEU A 95 -4.37 4.70 14.33
CA LEU A 95 -5.17 5.02 13.15
C LEU A 95 -4.33 5.52 11.97
N ILE A 96 -3.24 6.23 12.25
CA ILE A 96 -2.30 6.69 11.23
C ILE A 96 -1.57 5.48 10.65
N ASP A 97 -1.08 4.57 11.48
CA ASP A 97 -0.42 3.34 11.02
C ASP A 97 -1.34 2.52 10.09
N ASN A 98 -2.63 2.42 10.42
CA ASN A 98 -3.65 1.79 9.57
C ASN A 98 -3.91 2.51 8.24
N CYS A 99 -3.60 3.81 8.14
CA CYS A 99 -3.74 4.60 6.91
C CYS A 99 -2.45 4.59 6.07
N VAL A 100 -1.28 4.57 6.72
CA VAL A 100 0.03 4.55 6.07
C VAL A 100 0.18 3.30 5.20
N ASP A 101 -0.30 2.14 5.65
CA ASP A 101 -0.30 0.91 4.84
C ASP A 101 -1.05 1.04 3.50
N HIS A 102 -2.15 1.81 3.46
CA HIS A 102 -2.90 2.08 2.22
C HIS A 102 -2.26 3.15 1.34
N ILE A 103 -1.71 4.21 1.96
CA ILE A 103 -1.08 5.31 1.23
C ILE A 103 0.26 4.86 0.64
N ASP A 104 1.05 4.08 1.38
CA ASP A 104 2.32 3.53 0.91
C ASP A 104 2.08 2.52 -0.22
N LEU A 105 1.02 1.70 -0.15
CA LEU A 105 0.62 0.84 -1.29
C LEU A 105 0.31 1.64 -2.55
N LEU A 106 -0.39 2.77 -2.42
CA LEU A 106 -0.70 3.64 -3.56
C LEU A 106 0.55 4.36 -4.10
N ALA A 107 1.45 4.79 -3.22
CA ALA A 107 2.73 5.37 -3.60
C ALA A 107 3.61 4.35 -4.31
N ILE A 108 3.71 3.13 -3.79
CA ILE A 108 4.39 1.99 -4.43
C ILE A 108 3.76 1.71 -5.79
N GLN A 109 2.43 1.60 -5.89
CA GLN A 109 1.74 1.35 -7.16
C GLN A 109 2.01 2.44 -8.19
N ARG A 110 2.01 3.72 -7.78
CA ARG A 110 2.33 4.86 -8.64
C ARG A 110 3.79 4.80 -9.11
N ASN A 111 4.73 4.60 -8.20
CA ASN A 111 6.15 4.53 -8.50
C ASN A 111 6.48 3.34 -9.41
N THR A 112 5.91 2.17 -9.13
CA THR A 112 6.04 0.97 -9.96
C THR A 112 5.44 1.21 -11.35
N SER A 113 4.29 1.89 -11.46
CA SER A 113 3.71 2.22 -12.77
C SER A 113 4.64 3.11 -13.59
N VAL A 114 5.25 4.13 -12.98
CA VAL A 114 6.23 5.01 -13.64
C VAL A 114 7.45 4.21 -14.09
N GLN A 115 8.02 3.37 -13.22
CA GLN A 115 9.16 2.51 -13.57
C GLN A 115 8.83 1.52 -14.70
N ILE A 116 7.61 0.96 -14.71
CA ILE A 116 7.15 0.10 -15.80
C ILE A 116 7.12 0.87 -17.13
N TYR A 117 6.64 2.11 -17.15
CA TYR A 117 6.66 2.94 -18.36
C TYR A 117 8.09 3.24 -18.83
N GLU A 118 8.99 3.57 -17.91
CA GLU A 118 10.41 3.83 -18.21
C GLU A 118 11.13 2.61 -18.80
N VAL A 119 10.72 1.39 -18.44
CA VAL A 119 11.30 0.15 -18.96
C VAL A 119 10.62 -0.34 -20.25
N ILE A 120 9.30 -0.17 -20.38
CA ILE A 120 8.54 -0.68 -21.54
C ILE A 120 8.93 0.04 -22.85
N GLU A 121 9.13 1.36 -22.82
CA GLU A 121 9.47 2.12 -24.02
C GLU A 121 10.83 1.75 -24.65
N PRO A 122 11.94 1.64 -23.88
CA PRO A 122 13.19 1.13 -24.42
C PRO A 122 13.07 -0.34 -24.84
N LEU A 123 12.30 -1.18 -24.15
CA LEU A 123 12.06 -2.57 -24.57
C LEU A 123 11.32 -2.66 -25.91
N LYS A 124 10.29 -1.84 -26.14
CA LYS A 124 9.60 -1.75 -27.44
C LYS A 124 10.57 -1.36 -28.55
N THR A 125 11.40 -0.35 -28.28
CA THR A 125 12.41 0.12 -29.24
C THR A 125 13.45 -0.97 -29.53
N MET A 126 13.87 -1.71 -28.51
CA MET A 126 14.80 -2.84 -28.65
C MET A 126 14.17 -3.99 -29.43
N LYS A 127 12.89 -4.31 -29.19
CA LYS A 127 12.15 -5.32 -29.94
C LYS A 127 12.16 -5.02 -31.44
N VAL A 128 11.84 -3.79 -31.83
CA VAL A 128 11.89 -3.37 -33.24
C VAL A 128 13.29 -3.52 -33.84
N LYS A 129 14.35 -3.26 -33.05
CA LYS A 129 15.73 -3.48 -33.51
C LYS A 129 16.05 -4.97 -33.68
N VAL A 130 15.57 -5.83 -32.78
CA VAL A 130 15.74 -7.29 -32.87
C VAL A 130 15.01 -7.83 -34.10
N ASP A 131 13.77 -7.42 -34.34
CA ASP A 131 12.98 -7.83 -35.51
C ASP A 131 13.73 -7.48 -36.82
N LYS A 132 14.34 -6.28 -36.89
CA LYS A 132 15.18 -5.87 -38.04
C LYS A 132 16.46 -6.68 -38.19
N ILE A 133 17.05 -7.15 -37.09
CA ILE A 133 18.23 -8.01 -37.13
C ILE A 133 17.83 -9.40 -37.62
N GLU A 134 16.69 -9.92 -37.19
CA GLU A 134 16.14 -11.20 -37.67
C GLU A 134 15.88 -11.15 -39.18
N GLU A 135 15.27 -10.09 -39.70
CA GLU A 135 15.07 -9.91 -41.15
C GLU A 135 16.40 -9.94 -41.92
N LYS A 136 17.41 -9.20 -41.46
CA LYS A 136 18.73 -9.18 -42.10
C LYS A 136 19.45 -10.53 -42.04
N LEU A 137 19.28 -11.29 -40.95
CA LEU A 137 19.84 -12.63 -40.84
C LEU A 137 19.19 -13.59 -41.83
N ILE A 138 17.86 -13.51 -42.00
CA ILE A 138 17.14 -14.30 -43.01
C ILE A 138 17.64 -13.95 -44.41
N GLU A 139 17.75 -12.66 -44.74
CA GLU A 139 18.27 -12.20 -46.03
C GLU A 139 19.68 -12.73 -46.29
N MET A 140 20.58 -12.58 -45.32
CA MET A 140 21.94 -13.09 -45.42
C MET A 140 21.98 -14.62 -45.60
N ASN A 141 21.14 -15.37 -44.89
CA ASN A 141 21.05 -16.81 -45.03
C ASN A 141 20.54 -17.22 -46.43
N THR A 142 19.56 -16.51 -46.98
CA THR A 142 19.10 -16.73 -48.37
C THR A 142 20.20 -16.45 -49.39
N ASN A 143 20.97 -15.37 -49.20
CA ASN A 143 22.10 -15.04 -50.06
C ASN A 143 23.18 -16.13 -50.02
N ILE A 144 23.52 -16.62 -48.83
CA ILE A 144 24.48 -17.73 -48.66
C ILE A 144 23.97 -18.97 -49.41
N ASN A 145 22.70 -19.37 -49.22
CA ASN A 145 22.14 -20.53 -49.91
C ASN A 145 22.16 -20.38 -51.43
N ASN A 146 21.88 -19.18 -51.96
CA ASN A 146 22.00 -18.90 -53.38
C ASN A 146 23.43 -19.07 -53.87
N THR A 147 24.42 -18.51 -53.16
CA THR A 147 25.83 -18.68 -53.53
C THR A 147 26.29 -20.14 -53.47
N ILE A 148 25.82 -20.92 -52.49
CA ILE A 148 26.11 -22.35 -52.39
C ILE A 148 25.53 -23.09 -53.61
N ASN A 149 24.28 -22.80 -53.99
CA ASN A 149 23.64 -23.40 -55.16
C ASN A 149 24.40 -23.06 -56.45
N ASP A 150 24.88 -21.82 -56.60
CA ASP A 150 25.66 -21.42 -57.76
C ASP A 150 27.03 -22.11 -57.80
N ILE A 151 27.69 -22.27 -56.64
CA ILE A 151 28.93 -23.06 -56.54
C ILE A 151 28.67 -24.54 -56.89
N GLN A 152 27.57 -25.14 -56.42
CA GLN A 152 27.19 -26.51 -56.77
C GLN A 152 26.95 -26.67 -58.28
N LYS A 153 26.26 -25.72 -58.92
CA LYS A 153 26.06 -25.72 -60.38
C LYS A 153 27.39 -25.66 -61.13
N THR A 154 28.30 -24.78 -60.71
CA THR A 154 29.62 -24.65 -61.35
C THR A 154 30.49 -25.88 -61.15
N LEU A 155 30.46 -26.52 -59.97
CA LEU A 155 31.14 -27.79 -59.72
C LEU A 155 30.61 -28.94 -60.60
N ASN A 156 29.28 -29.03 -60.79
CA ASN A 156 28.68 -30.04 -61.67
C ASN A 156 29.12 -29.86 -63.13
N ILE A 157 29.17 -28.61 -63.61
CA ILE A 157 29.65 -28.30 -64.97
C ILE A 157 31.13 -28.66 -65.14
N LEU A 158 31.96 -28.43 -64.12
CA LEU A 158 33.37 -28.82 -64.14
C LEU A 158 33.53 -30.35 -64.12
N SER A 159 32.75 -31.06 -63.29
CA SER A 159 32.70 -32.52 -63.25
C SER A 159 32.34 -33.13 -64.61
N GLU A 160 31.34 -32.58 -65.31
CA GLU A 160 30.98 -33.04 -66.66
C GLU A 160 32.08 -32.79 -67.70
N LYS A 161 32.86 -31.72 -67.54
CA LYS A 161 34.00 -31.41 -68.42
C LYS A 161 35.20 -32.34 -68.22
N PHE A 162 35.44 -32.83 -67.00
CA PHE A 162 36.55 -33.74 -66.68
C PHE A 162 36.23 -35.23 -66.96
N SER A 163 34.97 -35.57 -67.19
CA SER A 163 34.52 -36.94 -67.52
C SER A 163 34.50 -37.23 -69.05
N LYS A 164 34.90 -36.27 -69.89
CA LYS A 164 35.09 -36.40 -71.34
C LYS A 164 36.56 -36.32 -71.69
#